data_AF-A0AA91EI09-F1
#
_entry.id   AF-A0AA91EI09-F1
#
_cell.length_a   1.000
_cell.length_b   1.000
_cell.length_c   1.000
_cell.angle_alpha   90.00
_cell.angle_beta   90.00
_cell.angle_gamma   90.00
#
_symmetry.space_group_name_H-M   'P 1'
#
loop_
_entity.id
_entity.type
_entity.pdbx_description
1 polymer ?
#
loop_
_entity_poly.entity_id
_entity_poly.type
_entity_poly.pdbx_seq_one_letter_code
_entity_poly.pdbx_strand_id
1 'polypeptide(L)' 'MNQEAAVTSTATQYAVIESGIVVNIVMWDGASDWAPPDGSEEVKIPAGTIAGIGYTYAAGVFTAPAAISAN' A
#
# COMPACT_ATOMS: atom_id res chain seq x y z
N MET A 1 5.07 -34.27 7.88
CA MET A 1 4.10 -33.71 6.90
C MET A 1 4.43 -32.24 6.74
N ASN A 2 5.40 -31.93 5.88
CA ASN A 2 5.82 -30.56 5.65
C ASN A 2 5.00 -30.10 4.45
N GLN A 3 3.88 -29.42 4.72
CA GLN A 3 3.07 -28.87 3.65
C GLN A 3 3.83 -27.67 3.07
N GLU A 4 4.67 -27.95 2.08
CA GLU A 4 4.94 -27.06 0.97
C GLU A 4 3.62 -26.86 0.21
N ALA A 5 2.74 -26.00 0.73
CA ALA A 5 1.91 -25.23 -0.17
C ALA A 5 2.77 -24.03 -0.54
N ALA A 6 2.98 -23.81 -1.84
CA ALA A 6 3.16 -22.46 -2.31
C ALA A 6 1.97 -21.68 -1.79
N VAL A 7 2.14 -20.98 -0.66
CA VAL A 7 1.18 -20.02 -0.18
C VAL A 7 1.33 -18.86 -1.15
N THR A 8 0.77 -19.01 -2.35
CA THR A 8 0.42 -17.87 -3.21
C THR A 8 -0.76 -17.18 -2.52
N SER A 9 -0.55 -16.72 -1.29
CA SER A 9 -1.32 -15.61 -0.76
C SER A 9 -0.93 -14.46 -1.65
N THR A 10 -1.71 -14.21 -2.70
CA THR A 10 -1.65 -13.03 -3.56
C THR A 10 -2.04 -11.77 -2.79
N ALA A 11 -1.64 -11.69 -1.51
CA ALA A 11 -1.86 -10.57 -0.63
C ALA A 11 -1.22 -9.37 -1.30
N THR A 12 -2.10 -8.55 -1.86
CA THR A 12 -1.73 -7.36 -2.58
C THR A 12 -1.56 -6.27 -1.53
N GLN A 13 -0.50 -5.49 -1.65
CA GLN A 13 -0.34 -4.34 -0.78
C GLN A 13 -1.21 -3.21 -1.31
N TYR A 14 -2.00 -2.64 -0.43
CA TYR A 14 -2.80 -1.45 -0.72
C TYR A 14 -2.30 -0.31 0.16
N ALA A 15 -2.06 0.82 -0.47
CA ALA A 15 -1.78 2.07 0.21
C ALA A 15 -3.11 2.74 0.57
N VAL A 16 -3.26 3.11 1.83
CA VAL A 16 -4.36 3.95 2.31
C VAL A 16 -3.86 5.38 2.26
N ILE A 17 -4.48 6.19 1.42
CA ILE A 17 -4.11 7.56 1.12
C ILE A 17 -5.14 8.49 1.72
N GLU A 18 -4.70 9.37 2.62
CA GLU A 18 -5.52 10.41 3.21
C GLU A 18 -4.98 11.77 2.74
N SER A 19 -5.82 12.60 2.13
CA SER A 19 -5.41 13.92 1.59
C SER A 19 -4.20 13.88 0.63
N GLY A 20 -4.03 12.79 -0.13
CA GLY A 20 -2.90 12.60 -1.06
C GLY A 20 -1.61 12.08 -0.42
N ILE A 21 -1.63 11.72 0.86
CA ILE A 21 -0.50 11.12 1.58
C ILE A 21 -0.85 9.70 2.01
N VAL A 22 0.04 8.75 1.75
CA VAL A 22 -0.05 7.38 2.25
C VAL A 22 0.10 7.38 3.75
N VAL A 23 -0.99 7.18 4.48
CA VAL A 23 -1.01 7.12 5.94
C VAL A 23 -0.89 5.69 6.47
N ASN A 24 -1.24 4.70 5.66
CA ASN A 24 -1.17 3.29 6.05
C ASN A 24 -0.91 2.37 4.84
N ILE A 25 -0.34 1.20 5.09
CA ILE A 25 -0.18 0.14 4.09
C ILE A 25 -0.84 -1.12 4.65
N VAL A 26 -1.84 -1.64 3.95
CA VAL A 26 -2.53 -2.87 4.33
C VAL A 26 -2.23 -3.97 3.33
N MET A 27 -2.00 -5.19 3.82
CA MET A 27 -2.03 -6.37 2.98
C MET A 27 -3.46 -6.87 2.92
N TRP A 28 -4.05 -6.83 1.72
CA TRP A 28 -5.41 -7.25 1.49
C TRP A 28 -5.49 -8.21 0.30
N ASP A 29 -6.40 -9.17 0.40
CA ASP A 29 -6.63 -10.19 -0.63
C ASP A 29 -7.56 -9.68 -1.75
N GLY A 30 -8.24 -8.54 -1.57
CA GLY A 30 -9.23 -8.03 -2.52
C GLY A 30 -10.60 -8.69 -2.41
N ALA A 31 -10.74 -9.71 -1.56
CA ALA A 31 -11.96 -10.50 -1.41
C ALA A 31 -12.66 -10.32 -0.05
N SER A 32 -11.94 -9.93 1.00
CA SER A 32 -12.53 -9.71 2.33
C SER A 32 -13.24 -8.37 2.39
N ASP A 33 -14.39 -8.30 3.05
CA ASP A 33 -15.14 -7.06 3.28
C ASP A 33 -14.32 -6.14 4.21
N TRP A 34 -13.53 -5.26 3.59
CA TRP A 34 -12.71 -4.27 4.26
C TRP A 34 -12.87 -2.98 3.47
N ALA A 35 -13.10 -1.88 4.19
CA ALA A 35 -13.20 -0.55 3.63
C ALA A 35 -12.18 0.35 4.32
N PRO A 36 -11.55 1.29 3.59
CA PRO A 36 -10.69 2.27 4.19
C PRO A 36 -11.54 3.23 5.05
N PRO A 37 -10.94 3.88 6.07
CA PRO A 37 -11.64 4.89 6.86
C PRO A 37 -12.15 6.04 5.97
N ASP A 38 -13.24 6.69 6.40
CA ASP A 38 -13.83 7.81 5.67
C ASP A 38 -12.80 8.90 5.35
N GLY A 39 -12.79 9.33 4.08
CA GLY A 39 -11.82 10.33 3.59
C GLY A 39 -10.45 9.74 3.20
N SER A 40 -10.28 8.42 3.27
CA SER A 40 -9.12 7.72 2.73
C SER A 40 -9.45 6.98 1.43
N GLU A 41 -8.48 6.92 0.53
CA GLU A 41 -8.52 6.16 -0.71
C GLU A 41 -7.58 4.95 -0.61
N GLU A 42 -8.08 3.78 -0.95
CA GLU A 42 -7.25 2.58 -1.07
C GLU A 42 -6.71 2.46 -2.50
N VAL A 43 -5.40 2.40 -2.64
CA VAL A 43 -4.75 2.23 -3.93
C VAL A 43 -3.91 0.98 -3.92
N LYS A 44 -4.20 0.08 -4.84
CA LYS A 44 -3.40 -1.11 -5.10
C LYS A 44 -1.98 -0.72 -5.49
N ILE A 45 -0.99 -1.22 -4.75
CA ILE A 45 0.42 -1.07 -5.09
C ILE A 45 0.77 -2.17 -6.10
N PRO A 46 1.26 -1.80 -7.30
CA PRO A 46 1.69 -2.78 -8.29
C PRO A 46 2.85 -3.63 -7.75
N ALA A 47 2.88 -4.91 -8.14
CA ALA A 47 4.01 -5.77 -7.83
C ALA A 47 5.29 -5.17 -8.46
N GLY A 48 6.32 -4.95 -7.64
CA GLY A 48 7.56 -4.30 -8.06
C GLY A 48 7.60 -2.78 -7.82
N THR A 49 6.49 -2.17 -7.40
CA THR A 49 6.48 -0.80 -6.88
C THR A 49 6.68 -0.82 -5.37
N ILE A 50 7.52 0.09 -4.87
CA ILE A 50 7.71 0.31 -3.43
C ILE A 50 6.91 1.56 -3.07
N ALA A 51 5.93 1.39 -2.19
CA ALA A 51 5.22 2.49 -1.54
C ALA A 51 5.23 2.23 -0.03
N GLY A 52 5.38 3.30 0.75
CA GLY A 52 5.42 3.22 2.21
C GLY A 52 4.60 4.33 2.85
N ILE A 53 4.43 4.23 4.16
CA ILE A 53 3.81 5.30 4.96
C ILE A 53 4.65 6.58 4.81
N GLY A 54 3.98 7.70 4.58
CA GLY A 54 4.58 9.00 4.29
C GLY A 54 4.82 9.30 2.81
N TYR A 55 4.58 8.35 1.90
CA TYR A 55 4.63 8.62 0.46
C TYR A 55 3.49 9.54 0.05
N THR A 56 3.69 10.37 -0.96
CA THR A 56 2.61 11.12 -1.60
C THR A 56 2.10 10.36 -2.81
N TYR A 57 0.78 10.33 -2.97
CA TYR A 57 0.13 9.75 -4.15
C TYR A 57 -0.53 10.85 -4.95
N ALA A 58 0.00 11.11 -6.15
CA ALA A 58 -0.52 12.13 -7.04
C ALA A 58 -0.52 11.59 -8.48
N ALA A 59 -1.63 11.77 -9.19
CA ALA A 59 -1.78 11.38 -10.60
C ALA A 59 -1.40 9.91 -10.91
N GLY A 60 -1.66 8.98 -9.98
CA GLY A 60 -1.34 7.56 -10.17
C GLY A 60 0.07 7.15 -9.75
N VAL A 61 0.90 8.09 -9.27
CA VAL A 61 2.31 7.85 -8.96
C VAL A 61 2.57 8.01 -7.46
N PHE A 62 3.19 6.98 -6.88
CA PHE A 62 3.73 7.02 -5.53
C PHE A 62 5.09 7.73 -5.54
N THR A 63 5.17 8.85 -4.83
CA THR A 63 6.40 9.62 -4.68
C THR A 63 6.86 9.48 -3.23
N ALA A 64 8.10 9.05 -3.02
CA ALA A 64 8.66 9.01 -1.67
C ALA A 64 8.68 10.44 -1.08
N PRO A 65 8.39 10.61 0.22
CA PRO A 65 8.60 11.90 0.85
C PRO A 65 10.08 12.27 0.67
N ALA A 66 10.38 13.56 0.44
CA ALA A 66 11.77 14.01 0.38
C ALA A 66 12.47 13.53 1.64
N ALA A 67 13.38 12.56 1.51
CA ALA A 67 14.26 12.19 2.59
C ALA A 67 14.90 13.48 3.03
N ILE A 68 14.75 13.84 4.31
CA ILE A 68 15.49 14.96 4.88
C ILE A 68 16.95 14.73 4.53
N SER A 69 17.46 15.47 3.55
CA SER A 69 18.86 15.43 3.19
C SER A 69 19.57 16.02 4.39
N ALA A 70 20.09 15.16 5.26
CA ALA A 70 20.88 15.58 6.40
C ALA A 70 22.01 16.47 5.86
N ASN A 71 21.90 17.76 6.11
CA ASN A 71 22.90 18.76 5.79
C ASN A 71 23.87 18.91 6.96
#